data_AF-A0A389MHF3-F1
#
_entry.id   AF-A0A389MHF3-F1
#
_cell.length_a   1.000
_cell.length_b   1.000
_cell.length_c   1.000
_cell.angle_alpha   90.00
_cell.angle_beta   90.00
_cell.angle_gamma   90.00
#
_symmetry.space_group_name_H-M   'P 1'
#
loop_
_entity.id
_entity.type
_entity.pdbx_description
1 polymer ?
#
loop_
_entity_poly.entity_id
_entity_poly.type
_entity_poly.pdbx_seq_one_letter_code
_entity_poly.pdbx_strand_id
1 'polypeptide(L)' 'MLMLKLSEFPQLRCIAWNLRDDDTVDEREAFSLYERNWRFVDQAHLQASEKALIERLTNQFGRGVMNV' A
#
# COMPACT_ATOMS: atom_id res chain seq x y z
N MET A 1 -0.74 -3.59 -16.24
CA MET A 1 -0.39 -2.79 -15.05
C MET A 1 -1.69 -2.47 -14.35
N LEU A 2 -1.88 -2.93 -13.11
CA LEU A 2 -3.09 -2.66 -12.34
C LEU A 2 -2.88 -1.37 -11.54
N MET A 3 -3.86 -0.49 -11.58
CA MET A 3 -3.84 0.80 -10.90
C MET A 3 -4.76 0.76 -9.70
N LEU A 4 -4.30 1.29 -8.58
CA LEU A 4 -4.99 1.40 -7.32
C LEU A 4 -5.33 2.86 -7.08
N LYS A 5 -6.59 3.14 -6.72
CA LYS A 5 -6.98 4.46 -6.25
C LYS A 5 -6.54 4.60 -4.81
N LEU A 6 -5.77 5.65 -4.52
CA LEU A 6 -5.33 5.89 -3.14
C LEU A 6 -6.52 6.09 -2.18
N SER A 7 -7.69 6.50 -2.70
CA SER A 7 -8.87 6.83 -1.87
C SER A 7 -9.57 5.60 -1.30
N GLU A 8 -9.28 4.43 -1.84
CA GLU A 8 -9.82 3.16 -1.36
C GLU A 8 -8.96 2.55 -0.23
N PHE A 9 -7.76 3.10 0.00
CA PHE A 9 -6.74 2.54 0.90
C PHE A 9 -6.21 3.63 1.83
N PRO A 10 -6.85 3.85 3.00
CA PRO A 10 -6.53 4.96 3.89
C PRO A 10 -5.09 4.97 4.39
N GLN A 11 -4.49 3.81 4.67
CA GLN A 11 -3.10 3.74 5.11
C GLN A 11 -2.13 3.96 3.95
N LEU A 12 -2.41 3.40 2.76
CA LEU A 12 -1.64 3.68 1.55
C LEU A 12 -1.63 5.17 1.23
N ARG A 13 -2.79 5.82 1.32
CA ARG A 13 -2.89 7.28 1.23
C ARG A 13 -2.02 7.96 2.28
N CYS A 14 -2.16 7.54 3.54
CA CYS A 14 -1.45 8.12 4.67
C CYS A 14 0.05 8.09 4.46
N ILE A 15 0.62 7.11 3.75
CA ILE A 15 2.06 7.01 3.48
C ILE A 15 2.49 7.58 2.11
N ALA A 16 1.54 8.01 1.28
CA ALA A 16 1.77 8.52 -0.07
C ALA A 16 1.77 10.07 -0.11
N TRP A 17 2.51 10.72 0.80
CA TRP A 17 2.48 12.19 1.00
C TRP A 17 2.76 13.05 -0.22
N ASN A 18 3.46 12.51 -1.23
CA ASN A 18 3.81 13.25 -2.45
C ASN A 18 2.69 13.21 -3.51
N LEU A 19 1.64 12.43 -3.28
CA LEU A 19 0.54 12.21 -4.21
C LEU A 19 -0.73 12.88 -3.70
N ARG A 20 -1.58 13.29 -4.64
CA ARG A 20 -2.90 13.87 -4.34
C ARG A 20 -3.85 12.75 -3.94
N ASP A 21 -4.95 13.15 -3.31
CA ASP A 21 -5.95 12.17 -2.88
C ASP A 21 -6.51 11.37 -4.08
N ASP A 22 -6.95 12.03 -5.13
CA ASP A 22 -7.56 11.32 -6.27
C ASP A 22 -6.55 10.64 -7.22
N ASP A 23 -5.26 10.62 -6.85
CA ASP A 23 -4.24 9.97 -7.67
C ASP A 23 -4.38 8.45 -7.62
N THR A 24 -3.89 7.84 -8.70
CA THR A 24 -3.76 6.39 -8.82
C THR A 24 -2.29 6.01 -8.86
N VAL A 25 -1.95 4.91 -8.21
CA VAL A 25 -0.62 4.32 -8.22
C VAL A 25 -0.68 2.92 -8.79
N ASP A 26 0.35 2.49 -9.48
CA ASP A 26 0.41 1.08 -9.87
C ASP A 26 0.72 0.19 -8.64
N GLU A 27 0.37 -1.09 -8.75
CA GLU A 27 0.54 -2.05 -7.65
C GLU A 27 2.00 -2.20 -7.16
N ARG A 28 2.99 -2.04 -8.05
CA ARG A 28 4.41 -2.15 -7.67
C ARG A 28 4.88 -0.90 -6.94
N GLU A 29 4.45 0.27 -7.38
CA GLU A 29 4.70 1.53 -6.66
C GLU A 29 4.02 1.51 -5.29
N ALA A 30 2.76 1.05 -5.21
CA ALA A 30 2.05 0.88 -3.95
C ALA A 30 2.80 -0.05 -2.98
N PHE A 31 3.30 -1.19 -3.46
CA PHE A 31 4.12 -2.09 -2.64
C PHE A 31 5.41 -1.40 -2.16
N SER A 32 6.08 -0.65 -3.03
CA SER A 32 7.30 0.10 -2.68
C SER A 32 7.04 1.19 -1.64
N LEU A 33 5.87 1.83 -1.68
CA LEU A 33 5.43 2.78 -0.66
C LEU A 33 5.24 2.08 0.69
N TYR A 34 4.55 0.92 0.70
CA TYR A 34 4.38 0.14 1.92
C TYR A 34 5.72 -0.28 2.53
N GLU A 35 6.66 -0.83 1.76
CA GLU A 35 7.97 -1.24 2.27
C GLU A 35 8.73 -0.07 2.90
N ARG A 36 8.87 1.04 2.18
CA ARG A 36 9.68 2.18 2.60
C ARG A 36 9.10 2.93 3.80
N ASN A 37 7.78 2.97 3.90
CA ASN A 37 7.06 3.81 4.85
C ASN A 37 6.28 3.00 5.90
N TRP A 38 6.54 1.70 6.04
CA TRP A 38 5.79 0.80 6.92
C TRP A 38 5.67 1.29 8.36
N ARG A 39 6.72 1.91 8.91
CA ARG A 39 6.71 2.49 10.26
C ARG A 39 5.63 3.56 10.50
N PHE A 40 5.06 4.13 9.43
CA PHE A 40 3.99 5.12 9.48
C PHE A 40 2.61 4.52 9.22
N VAL A 41 2.54 3.24 8.85
CA VAL A 41 1.29 2.52 8.66
C VAL A 41 0.70 2.19 10.02
N ASP A 42 -0.52 2.67 10.27
CA ASP A 42 -1.27 2.30 11.46
C ASP A 42 -1.93 0.93 11.26
N GLN A 43 -1.26 -0.10 11.75
CA GLN A 43 -1.70 -1.49 11.62
C GLN A 43 -3.02 -1.78 12.37
N ALA A 44 -3.35 -1.00 13.40
CA ALA A 44 -4.60 -1.15 14.14
C ALA A 44 -5.81 -0.67 13.31
N HIS A 45 -5.58 0.31 12.43
CA HIS A 45 -6.60 0.90 11.56
C HIS A 45 -6.57 0.40 10.11
N LEU A 46 -5.74 -0.60 9.79
CA LEU A 46 -5.77 -1.27 8.49
C LEU A 46 -7.11 -1.98 8.27
N GLN A 47 -7.84 -1.55 7.24
CA GLN A 47 -9.11 -2.17 6.86
C GLN A 47 -8.88 -3.56 6.27
N ALA A 48 -9.89 -4.42 6.32
CA ALA A 48 -9.78 -5.80 5.83
C ALA A 48 -9.40 -5.88 4.33
N SER A 49 -9.96 -4.98 3.51
CA SER A 49 -9.62 -4.85 2.08
C SER A 49 -8.16 -4.46 1.87
N GLU A 50 -7.65 -3.53 2.68
CA GLU A 50 -6.27 -3.04 2.60
C GLU A 50 -5.27 -4.09 3.08
N LYS A 51 -5.60 -4.86 4.12
CA LYS A 51 -4.81 -6.03 4.55
C LYS A 51 -4.69 -7.07 3.44
N ALA A 52 -5.82 -7.43 2.83
CA ALA A 52 -5.83 -8.38 1.72
C ALA A 52 -5.02 -7.88 0.51
N LEU A 53 -5.08 -6.58 0.23
CA LEU A 53 -4.21 -5.95 -0.78
C LEU A 53 -2.73 -6.12 -0.40
N ILE A 54 -2.34 -5.75 0.82
CA ILE A 54 -0.94 -5.86 1.29
C ILE A 54 -0.44 -7.30 1.19
N GLU A 55 -1.22 -8.29 1.62
CA GLU A 55 -0.87 -9.70 1.52
C GLU A 55 -0.68 -10.14 0.06
N ARG A 56 -1.60 -9.73 -0.82
CA ARG A 56 -1.50 -10.02 -2.26
C ARG A 56 -0.23 -9.40 -2.85
N LEU A 57 0.05 -8.13 -2.56
CA LEU A 57 1.23 -7.42 -3.04
C LEU A 57 2.53 -8.05 -2.51
N THR A 58 2.54 -8.46 -1.24
CA THR A 58 3.68 -9.14 -0.60
C THR A 58 3.98 -10.48 -1.28
N ASN A 59 2.95 -11.26 -1.62
CA ASN A 59 3.12 -12.49 -2.37
C ASN A 59 3.60 -12.24 -3.81
N GLN A 60 3.11 -11.18 -4.46
CA GLN A 60 3.40 -10.87 -5.85
C GLN A 60 4.79 -10.25 -6.06
N PHE A 61 5.22 -9.34 -5.18
CA PHE A 61 6.44 -8.54 -5.34
C PHE A 61 7.51 -8.83 -4.28
N GLY A 62 7.10 -9.16 -3.05
CA GLY A 62 8.00 -9.44 -1.92
C GLY A 62 8.42 -10.91 -1.76
N ARG A 63 7.98 -11.80 -2.66
CA ARG A 63 8.19 -13.26 -2.53
C ARG A 63 7.66 -13.83 -1.20
N GLY A 64 6.61 -13.22 -0.66
CA GLY A 64 5.99 -13.61 0.62
C GLY A 64 6.56 -12.89 1.85
N VAL A 65 7.53 -11.99 1.70
CA VAL A 65 8.10 -11.19 2.80
C VAL A 65 8.07 -9.71 2.42
N MET A 66 7.68 -8.84 3.35
CA MET A 66 7.78 -7.39 3.20
C MET A 66 9.04 -6.89 3.89
N ASN A 67 9.88 -6.10 3.21
CA ASN A 67 11.06 -5.51 3.82
C ASN A 67 10.68 -4.20 4.51
N VAL A 68 10.59 -4.22 5.84
CA VAL A 68 10.05 -3.12 6.66
C VAL A 68 10.90 -2.80 7.88
#